data_AF-A0A2E3ZJ09-F1
#
_entry.id   AF-A0A2E3ZJ09-F1
#
_cell.length_a   1.000
_cell.length_b   1.000
_cell.length_c   1.000
_cell.angle_alpha   90.00
_cell.angle_beta   90.00
_cell.angle_gamma   90.00
#
_symmetry.space_group_name_H-M   'P 1'
#
loop_
_entity.id
_entity.type
_entity.pdbx_description
1 polymer ?
#
loop_
_entity_poly.entity_id
_entity_poly.type
_entity_poly.pdbx_seq_one_letter_code
_entity_poly.pdbx_strand_id
1 'polypeptide(L)'
;MNVKGQPRVVHVNGSTVLRGLLIDGSDEETLLHLAACNQVELISNGREWNTVLLGLMELARVAETEPLNGDNLQQLRRVLPVDFQ
;
A
#
# COMPACT_ATOMS: atom_id res chain seq x y z
N MET A 1 -8.02 -26.75 0.76
CA MET A 1 -9.36 -26.77 1.38
C MET A 1 -9.79 -25.32 1.54
N ASN A 2 -10.86 -24.89 0.84
CA ASN A 2 -11.36 -23.52 0.92
C ASN A 2 -12.27 -23.41 2.14
N VAL A 3 -11.76 -22.82 3.23
CA VAL A 3 -12.53 -22.54 4.45
C VAL A 3 -13.41 -21.33 4.19
N LYS A 4 -14.72 -21.57 4.02
CA LYS A 4 -15.74 -20.51 3.93
C LYS A 4 -15.60 -19.56 5.13
N GLY A 5 -15.27 -18.29 4.85
CA GLY A 5 -15.23 -17.22 5.86
C GLY A 5 -13.86 -16.61 6.16
N GLN A 6 -12.76 -17.14 5.61
CA GLN A 6 -11.47 -16.45 5.70
C GLN A 6 -11.30 -15.43 4.56
N PRO A 7 -10.81 -14.20 4.83
CA PRO A 7 -10.44 -13.25 3.80
C PRO A 7 -9.47 -13.89 2.81
N ARG A 8 -9.62 -13.56 1.52
CA ARG A 8 -8.67 -14.04 0.52
C ARG A 8 -7.34 -13.33 0.73
N VAL A 9 -6.28 -14.09 0.98
CA VAL A 9 -4.91 -13.56 1.05
C VAL A 9 -4.39 -13.28 -0.36
N VAL A 10 -3.86 -12.08 -0.57
CA VAL A 10 -3.25 -11.63 -1.83
C VAL A 10 -1.86 -11.06 -1.54
N HIS A 11 -0.86 -11.58 -2.23
CA HIS A 11 0.50 -11.05 -2.13
C HIS A 11 0.69 -9.90 -3.13
N VAL A 12 1.22 -8.78 -2.66
CA VAL A 12 1.45 -7.57 -3.47
C VAL A 12 2.89 -7.09 -3.32
N ASN A 13 3.40 -6.37 -4.33
CA ASN A 13 4.69 -5.69 -4.26
C ASN A 13 4.50 -4.18 -4.03
N GLY A 14 5.59 -3.46 -3.78
CA GLY A 14 5.55 -2.03 -3.48
C GLY A 14 5.04 -1.20 -4.66
N SER A 15 5.27 -1.62 -5.90
CA SER A 15 4.72 -0.96 -7.08
C SER A 15 3.19 -1.05 -7.14
N THR A 16 2.60 -2.20 -6.79
CA THR A 16 1.15 -2.37 -6.67
C THR A 16 0.58 -1.43 -5.61
N VAL A 17 1.20 -1.37 -4.43
CA VAL A 17 0.77 -0.47 -3.35
C VAL A 17 0.87 0.99 -3.77
N LEU A 18 1.99 1.38 -4.38
CA LEU A 18 2.23 2.74 -4.83
C LEU A 18 1.21 3.18 -5.90
N ARG A 19 0.89 2.30 -6.86
CA ARG A 19 -0.16 2.57 -7.85
C ARG A 19 -1.52 2.76 -7.21
N GLY A 20 -1.88 1.90 -6.26
CA GLY A 20 -3.15 2.02 -5.56
C GLY A 20 -3.29 3.30 -4.71
N LEU A 21 -2.16 3.92 -4.32
CA LEU A 21 -2.16 5.20 -3.61
C LEU A 21 -2.20 6.42 -4.53
N LEU A 22 -1.74 6.29 -5.78
CA LEU A 22 -1.45 7.43 -6.65
C LEU A 22 -2.34 7.50 -7.90
N ILE A 23 -2.97 6.40 -8.29
CA ILE A 23 -3.74 6.29 -9.52
C ILE A 23 -5.21 6.04 -9.17
N ASP A 24 -5.98 7.11 -9.14
CA ASP A 24 -7.43 7.07 -8.98
C ASP A 24 -8.09 6.23 -10.09
N GLY A 25 -9.04 5.39 -9.70
CA GLY A 25 -9.76 4.45 -10.56
C GLY A 25 -8.98 3.20 -10.97
N SER A 26 -7.78 2.97 -10.40
CA SER A 26 -6.99 1.77 -10.72
C SER A 26 -7.53 0.50 -10.04
N ASP A 27 -7.21 -0.65 -10.62
CA ASP A 27 -7.48 -1.96 -10.00
C ASP A 27 -6.73 -2.08 -8.67
N GLU A 28 -5.52 -1.49 -8.57
CA GLU A 28 -4.74 -1.45 -7.34
C GLU A 28 -5.40 -0.58 -6.26
N GLU A 29 -6.01 0.56 -6.59
CA GLU A 29 -6.78 1.36 -5.64
C GLU A 29 -7.98 0.54 -5.12
N THR A 30 -8.70 -0.11 -6.04
CA THR A 30 -9.80 -1.02 -5.68
C THR A 30 -9.32 -2.12 -4.74
N LEU A 31 -8.14 -2.71 -5.01
CA LEU A 31 -7.55 -3.73 -4.17
C LEU A 31 -7.24 -3.22 -2.75
N LEU A 32 -6.69 -2.01 -2.62
CA LEU A 32 -6.46 -1.37 -1.32
C LEU A 32 -7.79 -1.10 -0.59
N HIS A 33 -8.84 -0.67 -1.31
CA HIS A 33 -10.16 -0.44 -0.73
C HIS A 33 -10.79 -1.74 -0.21
N LEU A 34 -10.73 -2.83 -0.99
CA LEU A 34 -11.21 -4.15 -0.57
C LEU A 34 -10.48 -4.63 0.70
N ALA A 35 -9.18 -4.37 0.78
CA ALA A 35 -8.36 -4.69 1.94
C ALA A 35 -8.74 -3.86 3.16
N ALA A 36 -8.94 -2.55 3.00
CA ALA A 36 -9.44 -1.67 4.05
C ALA A 36 -10.82 -2.09 4.57
N CYS A 37 -11.65 -2.69 3.72
CA CYS A 37 -12.94 -3.28 4.09
C CYS A 37 -12.85 -4.72 4.64
N ASN A 38 -11.65 -5.25 4.92
CA ASN A 38 -11.41 -6.62 5.38
C ASN A 38 -11.97 -7.71 4.45
N GLN A 39 -12.18 -7.41 3.17
CA GLN A 39 -12.65 -8.40 2.18
C GLN A 39 -11.50 -9.25 1.64
N VAL A 40 -10.29 -8.69 1.62
CA VAL A 40 -9.04 -9.37 1.29
C VAL A 40 -7.98 -9.00 2.32
N GLU A 41 -6.98 -9.86 2.47
CA GLU A 41 -5.79 -9.57 3.27
C GLU A 41 -4.63 -9.35 2.30
N LEU A 42 -3.95 -8.21 2.41
CA LEU A 42 -2.79 -7.90 1.58
C LEU A 42 -1.51 -8.11 2.36
N ILE A 43 -0.63 -8.96 1.85
CA ILE A 43 0.68 -9.22 2.44
C ILE A 43 1.77 -8.79 1.46
N SER A 44 2.78 -8.10 1.97
CA SER A 44 3.96 -7.71 1.23
C SER A 44 5.22 -7.97 2.04
N ASN A 45 6.37 -8.05 1.37
CA ASN A 45 7.67 -8.15 2.03
C ASN A 45 8.06 -6.78 2.61
N GLY A 46 8.66 -6.74 3.79
CA GLY A 46 9.11 -5.52 4.46
C GLY A 46 10.06 -4.66 3.61
N ARG A 47 10.79 -5.24 2.65
CA ARG A 47 11.61 -4.50 1.68
C ARG A 47 10.78 -3.68 0.69
N GLU A 48 9.56 -4.12 0.38
CA GLU A 48 8.66 -3.41 -0.55
C GLU A 48 8.19 -2.07 0.02
N TRP A 49 8.22 -1.91 1.34
CA TRP A 49 7.99 -0.61 1.96
C TRP A 49 8.98 0.45 1.45
N ASN A 50 10.24 0.08 1.20
CA ASN A 50 11.23 1.01 0.67
C ASN A 50 10.86 1.48 -0.74
N THR A 51 10.28 0.61 -1.57
CA THR A 51 9.77 0.97 -2.89
C THR A 51 8.67 2.03 -2.79
N VAL A 52 7.74 1.86 -1.84
CA VAL A 52 6.67 2.83 -1.59
C VAL A 52 7.25 4.17 -1.10
N LEU A 53 8.18 4.12 -0.14
CA LEU A 53 8.86 5.32 0.37
C LEU A 53 9.54 6.12 -0.72
N LEU A 54 10.37 5.45 -1.54
CA LEU A 54 11.11 6.09 -2.63
C LEU A 54 10.15 6.70 -3.66
N GLY A 55 9.05 6.00 -3.97
CA GLY A 55 8.02 6.51 -4.87
C GLY A 55 7.35 7.79 -4.36
N LEU A 56 6.99 7.84 -3.09
CA LEU A 56 6.38 9.03 -2.47
C LEU A 56 7.36 10.21 -2.39
N MET A 57 8.64 9.94 -2.08
CA MET A 57 9.68 10.97 -2.09
C MET A 57 9.91 11.54 -3.49
N GLU A 58 9.95 10.67 -4.51
CA GLU A 58 10.11 11.09 -5.89
C GLU A 58 8.90 11.89 -6.38
N LEU A 59 7.69 11.49 -6.00
CA LEU A 59 6.48 12.25 -6.30
C LEU A 59 6.53 13.66 -5.68
N ALA A 60 6.91 13.77 -4.40
CA ALA A 60 7.03 15.06 -3.75
C ALA A 60 8.07 15.95 -4.45
N ARG A 61 9.21 15.36 -4.83
CA ARG A 61 10.27 16.04 -5.58
C ARG A 61 9.79 16.57 -6.93
N VAL A 62 9.07 15.75 -7.71
CA VAL A 62 8.53 16.12 -9.03
C VAL A 62 7.41 17.16 -8.92
N ALA A 63 6.59 17.09 -7.86
CA ALA A 63 5.53 18.05 -7.59
C ALA A 63 6.03 19.35 -6.94
N GLU A 64 7.33 19.49 -6.66
CA GLU A 64 7.93 20.61 -5.94
C GLU A 64 7.26 20.87 -4.57
N THR A 65 6.89 19.78 -3.89
CA THR A 65 6.26 19.81 -2.56
C THR A 65 7.19 19.28 -1.48
N GLU A 66 6.91 19.62 -0.23
CA GLU A 66 7.67 19.11 0.90
C GLU A 66 7.44 17.59 1.05
N PRO A 67 8.52 16.77 1.09
CA PRO A 67 8.37 15.34 1.29
C PRO A 67 7.81 15.03 2.68
N LEU A 68 7.09 13.91 2.80
CA LEU A 68 6.63 13.42 4.09
C LEU A 68 7.82 13.18 5.02
N ASN A 69 7.74 13.72 6.24
CA ASN A 69 8.73 13.44 7.28
C ASN A 69 8.61 11.99 7.79
N GLY A 70 9.59 11.55 8.60
CA GLY A 70 9.64 10.18 9.11
C GLY A 70 8.39 9.77 9.91
N ASP A 71 7.79 10.69 10.67
CA ASP A 71 6.60 10.41 11.48
C ASP A 71 5.36 10.20 10.60
N ASN A 72 5.17 11.06 9.59
CA ASN A 72 4.10 10.94 8.61
C ASN A 72 4.21 9.61 7.83
N LEU A 73 5.42 9.22 7.47
CA LEU A 73 5.67 7.94 6.79
C LEU A 73 5.36 6.74 7.69
N GLN A 74 5.71 6.79 8.97
CA GLN A 74 5.33 5.73 9.92
C GLN A 74 3.83 5.69 10.19
N GLN A 75 3.15 6.83 10.20
CA GLN A 75 1.69 6.87 10.30
C GLN A 75 1.06 6.27 9.04
N LEU A 76 1.53 6.62 7.85
CA LEU A 76 1.07 6.04 6.59
C LEU A 76 1.23 4.52 6.59
N ARG A 77 2.40 3.98 6.97
CA ARG A 77 2.61 2.53 7.06
C ARG A 77 1.60 1.84 7.98
N ARG A 78 1.20 2.48 9.07
CA ARG A 78 0.25 1.93 10.05
C ARG A 78 -1.20 1.92 9.55
N VAL A 79 -1.59 2.88 8.71
CA VAL A 79 -2.96 2.99 8.20
C VAL A 79 -3.15 2.31 6.84
N LEU A 80 -2.06 1.96 6.16
CA LEU A 80 -2.13 1.17 4.93
C LEU A 80 -2.73 -0.21 5.23
N PRO A 81 -3.70 -0.68 4.42
CA PRO A 81 -4.31 -1.99 4.60
C PRO A 81 -3.43 -3.11 4.00
N VAL A 82 -2.12 -3.06 4.28
CA VAL A 82 -1.10 -3.99 3.79
C VAL A 82 -0.17 -4.36 4.94
N ASP A 83 -0.06 -5.66 5.22
CA ASP A 83 0.91 -6.17 6.18
C ASP A 83 2.28 -6.33 5.51
N PHE A 84 3.24 -5.51 5.93
CA PHE A 84 4.63 -5.54 5.45
C PHE A 84 5.49 -6.36 6.42
N GLN A 85 5.68 -7.65 6.10
CA GLN A 85 6.37 -8.66 6.92
C GLN A 85 7.89 -8.73 6.65
#